data_AF-A0A847J086-F1
#
_entry.id   AF-A0A847J086-F1
#
_cell.length_a   1.000
_cell.length_b   1.000
_cell.length_c   1.000
_cell.angle_alpha   90.00
_cell.angle_beta   90.00
_cell.angle_gamma   90.00
#
_symmetry.space_group_name_H-M   'P 1'
#
loop_
_entity.id
_entity.type
_entity.pdbx_description
1 polymer ?
#
loop_
_entity_poly.entity_id
_entity_poly.type
_entity_poly.pdbx_seq_one_letter_code
_entity_poly.pdbx_strand_id
1 'polypeptide(L)'
;MSKIKTMSIDIETFSDVDLQKSGVYKYVQSSVFEILLFGYSINGSDVIIVDLAQGETIPLDIIMALTDENIIKWAFNAQFERICLSAYLKKYYPQYFYSYSIAEDTVGDYLDPRSWRCSMIWSAYMGLPLSLAGVGTVLGLEEQKLKEGKDLIRYFCVPCKPTKTNGGRMRNLPHHDMAKWHTFISYNKRDVEVEISIQAKLEKFSVPNFIWEEYHLDQEINDRGIQLDMDVVVNAISIDERSKDQLSQAMQKLTNIENPNSVQQMKQWLSNNGLETDSLDKKVVTDLLKTATEPFRSVLILRQQLAKSSVKKYQAME
;
A
#
# COMPACT_ATOMS: atom_id res chain seq x y z
N MET A 1 -20.04 -25.84 -19.99
CA MET A 1 -18.72 -25.21 -19.75
C MET A 1 -17.82 -26.23 -19.05
N SER A 2 -16.53 -26.27 -19.39
CA SER A 2 -15.57 -27.08 -18.64
C SER A 2 -15.53 -26.60 -17.19
N LYS A 3 -15.27 -27.52 -16.24
CA LYS A 3 -15.18 -27.17 -14.82
C LYS A 3 -14.05 -26.13 -14.61
N ILE A 4 -14.35 -25.00 -13.97
CA ILE A 4 -13.36 -24.00 -13.58
C ILE A 4 -12.47 -24.63 -12.49
N LYS A 5 -11.15 -24.56 -12.67
CA LYS A 5 -10.15 -25.03 -11.71
C LYS A 5 -9.26 -23.89 -11.24
N THR A 6 -8.87 -23.02 -12.18
CA THR A 6 -8.05 -21.85 -11.89
C THR A 6 -8.59 -20.60 -12.58
N MET A 7 -8.32 -19.46 -11.98
CA MET A 7 -8.52 -18.14 -12.58
C MET A 7 -7.23 -17.34 -12.47
N SER A 8 -6.83 -16.61 -13.52
CA SER A 8 -5.85 -15.52 -13.40
C SER A 8 -6.61 -14.21 -13.50
N ILE A 9 -6.32 -13.26 -12.61
CA ILE A 9 -7.13 -12.06 -12.38
C ILE A 9 -6.22 -10.84 -12.29
N ASP A 10 -6.62 -9.76 -12.96
CA ASP A 10 -6.07 -8.43 -12.77
C ASP A 10 -7.21 -7.41 -12.77
N ILE A 11 -7.11 -6.38 -11.92
CA ILE A 11 -8.15 -5.36 -11.79
C ILE A 11 -7.58 -3.96 -11.83
N GLU A 12 -8.36 -3.05 -12.40
CA GLU A 12 -8.07 -1.62 -12.34
C GLU A 12 -9.11 -0.93 -11.46
N THR A 13 -8.67 -0.08 -10.53
CA THR A 13 -9.56 0.47 -9.50
C THR A 13 -9.40 1.96 -9.32
N PHE A 14 -10.44 2.64 -8.85
CA PHE A 14 -10.37 4.03 -8.42
C PHE A 14 -10.64 4.13 -6.91
N SER A 15 -9.92 5.02 -6.23
CA SER A 15 -10.24 5.50 -4.88
C SER A 15 -9.69 6.93 -4.72
N ASP A 16 -10.29 7.71 -3.83
CA ASP A 16 -9.74 9.00 -3.41
C ASP A 16 -8.64 8.86 -2.33
N VAL A 17 -8.45 7.66 -1.80
CA VAL A 17 -7.39 7.32 -0.84
C VAL A 17 -6.09 6.99 -1.58
N ASP A 18 -4.98 7.52 -1.08
CA ASP A 18 -3.63 7.20 -1.59
C ASP A 18 -3.23 5.79 -1.14
N LEU A 19 -3.17 4.85 -2.10
CA LEU A 19 -2.83 3.45 -1.87
C LEU A 19 -1.43 3.27 -1.26
N GLN A 20 -0.43 4.04 -1.73
CA GLN A 20 0.95 3.89 -1.27
C GLN A 20 1.13 4.36 0.17
N LYS A 21 0.32 5.33 0.61
CA LYS A 21 0.36 5.86 1.98
C LYS A 21 -0.50 5.06 2.94
N SER A 22 -1.63 4.54 2.48
CA SER A 22 -2.68 4.03 3.37
C SER A 22 -2.85 2.51 3.33
N GLY A 23 -2.29 1.84 2.32
CA GLY A 23 -2.49 0.41 2.09
C GLY A 23 -3.88 0.08 1.52
N VAL A 24 -4.05 -1.16 1.06
CA VAL A 24 -5.26 -1.60 0.34
C VAL A 24 -6.51 -1.60 1.22
N TYR A 25 -6.39 -1.94 2.51
CA TYR A 25 -7.54 -2.00 3.43
C TYR A 25 -8.22 -0.63 3.58
N LYS A 26 -7.43 0.45 3.79
CA LYS A 26 -7.99 1.81 3.84
C LYS A 26 -8.44 2.29 2.46
N TYR A 27 -7.73 1.88 1.41
CA TYR A 27 -8.05 2.23 0.03
C TYR A 27 -9.45 1.80 -0.39
N VAL A 28 -9.86 0.57 -0.06
CA VAL A 28 -11.19 0.04 -0.41
C VAL A 28 -12.33 0.53 0.50
N GLN A 29 -12.00 1.11 1.66
CA GLN A 29 -12.99 1.68 2.59
C GLN A 29 -13.54 3.04 2.13
N SER A 30 -12.95 3.64 1.11
CA SER A 30 -13.50 4.86 0.51
C SER A 30 -14.92 4.63 0.02
N SER A 31 -15.83 5.57 0.29
CA SER A 31 -17.19 5.53 -0.25
C SER A 31 -17.25 5.67 -1.78
N VAL A 32 -16.18 6.19 -2.39
CA VAL A 32 -16.04 6.33 -3.84
C VAL A 32 -15.10 5.27 -4.45
N PHE A 33 -14.71 4.24 -3.69
CA PHE A 33 -13.96 3.11 -4.23
C PHE A 33 -14.78 2.36 -5.29
N GLU A 34 -14.16 2.06 -6.42
CA GLU A 34 -14.76 1.35 -7.53
C GLU A 34 -13.73 0.45 -8.24
N ILE A 35 -14.14 -0.76 -8.62
CA ILE A 35 -13.42 -1.55 -9.63
C ILE A 35 -13.90 -1.05 -10.99
N LEU A 36 -12.95 -0.62 -11.83
CA LEU A 36 -13.20 -0.03 -13.14
C LEU A 36 -13.14 -1.07 -14.26
N LEU A 37 -12.12 -1.93 -14.23
CA LEU A 37 -11.92 -3.04 -15.17
C LEU A 37 -11.66 -4.32 -14.39
N PHE A 38 -12.23 -5.42 -14.86
CA PHE A 38 -11.97 -6.75 -14.33
C PHE A 38 -11.50 -7.66 -15.46
N GLY A 39 -10.20 -7.93 -15.48
CA GLY A 39 -9.56 -8.86 -16.41
C GLY A 39 -9.44 -10.24 -15.79
N TYR A 40 -9.83 -11.27 -16.53
CA TYR A 40 -9.69 -12.65 -16.07
C TYR A 40 -9.45 -13.65 -17.19
N SER A 41 -8.84 -14.77 -16.84
CA SER A 41 -8.73 -15.98 -17.68
C SER A 41 -9.12 -17.20 -16.87
N ILE A 42 -9.84 -18.14 -17.50
CA ILE A 42 -10.25 -19.41 -16.89
C ILE A 42 -9.34 -20.52 -17.38
N ASN A 43 -8.73 -21.28 -16.46
CA ASN A 43 -7.90 -22.43 -16.80
C ASN A 43 -6.80 -22.13 -17.85
N GLY A 44 -6.29 -20.89 -17.89
CA GLY A 44 -5.29 -20.44 -18.87
C GLY A 44 -5.83 -20.22 -20.29
N SER A 45 -7.15 -20.07 -20.46
CA SER A 45 -7.76 -19.69 -21.74
C SER A 45 -7.52 -18.22 -22.10
N ASP A 46 -8.11 -17.79 -23.22
CA ASP A 46 -8.13 -16.37 -23.61
C ASP A 46 -8.63 -15.47 -22.48
N VAL A 47 -7.98 -14.31 -22.35
CA VAL A 47 -8.33 -13.28 -21.37
C VAL A 47 -9.56 -12.51 -21.81
N ILE A 48 -10.50 -12.36 -20.89
CA ILE A 48 -11.74 -11.59 -21.02
C ILE A 48 -11.64 -10.37 -20.10
N ILE A 49 -12.01 -9.20 -20.61
CA ILE A 49 -12.15 -7.98 -19.82
C ILE A 49 -13.64 -7.66 -19.65
N VAL A 50 -14.03 -7.29 -18.43
CA VAL A 50 -15.33 -6.72 -18.10
C VAL A 50 -15.15 -5.23 -17.79
N ASP A 51 -15.75 -4.38 -18.60
CA ASP A 51 -15.74 -2.92 -18.46
C ASP A 51 -16.83 -2.44 -17.49
N LEU A 52 -16.54 -2.60 -16.19
CA LEU A 52 -17.45 -2.23 -15.10
C LEU A 52 -17.74 -0.72 -15.10
N ALA A 53 -16.76 0.12 -15.47
CA ALA A 53 -16.92 1.56 -15.55
C ALA A 53 -17.83 2.02 -16.71
N GLN A 54 -18.12 1.15 -17.69
CA GLN A 54 -19.11 1.36 -18.75
C GLN A 54 -20.40 0.54 -18.54
N GLY A 55 -20.56 -0.10 -17.38
CA GLY A 55 -21.80 -0.77 -16.99
C GLY A 55 -21.91 -2.23 -17.42
N GLU A 56 -20.82 -2.86 -17.85
CA GLU A 56 -20.79 -4.32 -17.97
C GLU A 56 -20.90 -4.98 -16.59
N THR A 57 -21.23 -6.26 -16.57
CA THR A 57 -21.39 -7.02 -15.31
C THR A 57 -20.55 -8.29 -15.36
N ILE A 58 -19.97 -8.67 -14.22
CA ILE A 58 -19.23 -9.92 -14.10
C ILE A 58 -20.24 -11.07 -14.22
N PRO A 59 -20.01 -12.06 -15.11
CA PRO A 59 -20.90 -13.21 -15.25
C PRO A 59 -21.06 -13.97 -13.92
N LEU A 60 -22.25 -14.52 -13.68
CA LEU A 60 -22.59 -15.12 -12.39
C LEU A 60 -21.72 -16.34 -12.02
N ASP A 61 -21.37 -17.15 -13.01
CA ASP A 61 -20.46 -18.29 -12.84
C ASP A 61 -19.06 -17.83 -12.39
N ILE A 62 -18.61 -16.66 -12.84
CA ILE A 62 -17.36 -16.04 -12.40
C ILE A 62 -17.48 -15.49 -10.97
N ILE A 63 -18.60 -14.85 -10.62
CA ILE A 63 -18.88 -14.43 -9.23
C ILE A 63 -18.84 -15.63 -8.28
N MET A 64 -19.47 -16.74 -8.64
CA MET A 64 -19.43 -17.98 -7.86
C MET A 64 -18.01 -18.57 -7.79
N ALA A 65 -17.24 -18.48 -8.87
CA ALA A 65 -15.86 -18.96 -8.89
C ALA A 65 -14.93 -18.14 -7.98
N LEU A 66 -15.16 -16.83 -7.84
CA LEU A 66 -14.41 -15.96 -6.93
C LEU A 66 -14.58 -16.36 -5.47
N THR A 67 -15.73 -16.93 -5.08
CA THR A 67 -16.02 -17.32 -3.69
C THR A 67 -15.88 -18.81 -3.43
N ASP A 68 -15.71 -19.65 -4.46
CA ASP A 68 -15.44 -21.08 -4.30
C ASP A 68 -13.98 -21.35 -3.93
N GLU A 69 -13.75 -21.81 -2.71
CA GLU A 69 -12.42 -22.13 -2.18
C GLU A 69 -11.71 -23.29 -2.91
N ASN A 70 -12.44 -24.09 -3.70
CA ASN A 70 -11.86 -25.18 -4.50
C ASN A 70 -11.28 -24.70 -5.84
N ILE A 71 -11.53 -23.43 -6.21
CA ILE A 71 -10.97 -22.80 -7.40
C ILE A 71 -9.80 -21.93 -6.96
N ILE A 72 -8.64 -22.13 -7.57
CA ILE A 72 -7.43 -21.36 -7.26
C ILE A 72 -7.43 -20.06 -8.08
N LYS A 73 -7.34 -18.92 -7.39
CA LYS A 73 -7.20 -17.59 -8.00
C LYS A 73 -5.74 -17.18 -7.98
N TRP A 74 -5.25 -16.73 -9.13
CA TRP A 74 -3.93 -16.17 -9.31
C TRP A 74 -4.06 -14.68 -9.59
N ALA A 75 -3.16 -13.92 -9.00
CA ALA A 75 -2.95 -12.52 -9.32
C ALA A 75 -1.50 -12.11 -9.00
N PHE A 76 -0.96 -11.12 -9.72
CA PHE A 76 0.33 -10.53 -9.41
C PHE A 76 0.17 -9.48 -8.29
N ASN A 77 0.56 -9.85 -7.06
CA ASN A 77 0.22 -9.11 -5.82
C ASN A 77 -1.22 -9.38 -5.31
N ALA A 78 -1.64 -10.65 -5.33
CA ALA A 78 -2.98 -11.15 -5.00
C ALA A 78 -3.68 -10.60 -3.74
N GLN A 79 -2.96 -10.03 -2.77
CA GLN A 79 -3.60 -9.31 -1.66
C GLN A 79 -4.46 -8.17 -2.20
N PHE A 80 -3.96 -7.41 -3.18
CA PHE A 80 -4.66 -6.26 -3.72
C PHE A 80 -5.99 -6.66 -4.36
N GLU A 81 -5.96 -7.62 -5.28
CA GLU A 81 -7.14 -8.12 -5.99
C GLU A 81 -8.14 -8.72 -5.01
N ARG A 82 -7.67 -9.56 -4.08
CA ARG A 82 -8.53 -10.22 -3.08
C ARG A 82 -9.29 -9.22 -2.21
N ILE A 83 -8.61 -8.18 -1.69
CA ILE A 83 -9.24 -7.18 -0.83
C ILE A 83 -10.21 -6.28 -1.61
N CYS A 84 -9.83 -5.84 -2.80
CA CYS A 84 -10.71 -5.08 -3.69
C CYS A 84 -11.97 -5.87 -4.09
N LEU A 85 -11.81 -7.14 -4.46
CA LEU A 85 -12.92 -8.01 -4.84
C LEU A 85 -13.81 -8.37 -3.65
N SER A 86 -13.24 -8.47 -2.44
CA SER A 86 -14.05 -8.61 -1.22
C SER A 86 -14.99 -7.43 -1.03
N ALA A 87 -14.47 -6.20 -1.16
CA ALA A 87 -15.29 -4.99 -1.08
C ALA A 87 -16.36 -4.92 -2.19
N TYR A 88 -16.00 -5.29 -3.42
CA TYR A 88 -16.94 -5.35 -4.54
C TYR A 88 -18.06 -6.37 -4.32
N LEU A 89 -17.73 -7.61 -3.93
CA LEU A 89 -18.70 -8.67 -3.70
C LEU A 89 -19.64 -8.34 -2.55
N LYS A 90 -19.14 -7.79 -1.44
CA LYS A 90 -20.00 -7.34 -0.34
C LYS A 90 -21.00 -6.26 -0.77
N LYS A 91 -20.57 -5.35 -1.66
CA LYS A 91 -21.40 -4.23 -2.12
C LYS A 91 -22.45 -4.67 -3.13
N TYR A 92 -22.09 -5.52 -4.10
CA TYR A 92 -22.93 -5.83 -5.25
C TYR A 92 -23.51 -7.25 -5.26
N TYR A 93 -22.89 -8.19 -4.54
CA TYR A 93 -23.23 -9.62 -4.52
C TYR A 93 -23.22 -10.22 -3.10
N PRO A 94 -23.83 -9.58 -2.08
CA PRO A 94 -23.75 -10.03 -0.69
C PRO A 94 -24.27 -11.45 -0.48
N GLN A 95 -25.20 -11.93 -1.32
CA GLN A 95 -25.74 -13.28 -1.28
C GLN A 95 -24.74 -14.38 -1.70
N TYR A 96 -23.63 -14.00 -2.35
CA TYR A 96 -22.57 -14.91 -2.77
C TYR A 96 -21.28 -14.73 -1.96
N PHE A 97 -21.24 -13.76 -1.05
CA PHE A 97 -20.08 -13.45 -0.23
C PHE A 97 -20.14 -14.18 1.11
N TYR A 98 -19.07 -14.91 1.43
CA TYR A 98 -18.89 -15.61 2.70
C TYR A 98 -17.47 -15.34 3.20
N SER A 99 -17.34 -14.94 4.46
CA SER A 99 -16.04 -14.85 5.13
C SER A 99 -15.56 -16.23 5.55
N TYR A 100 -14.27 -16.35 5.85
CA TYR A 100 -13.57 -17.59 6.14
C TYR A 100 -13.40 -17.89 7.63
N SER A 101 -13.99 -17.07 8.50
CA SER A 101 -13.91 -17.24 9.96
C SER A 101 -15.28 -17.14 10.62
N ILE A 102 -15.30 -17.24 11.95
CA ILE A 102 -16.51 -17.05 12.76
C ILE A 102 -16.98 -15.60 12.72
N ALA A 103 -18.25 -15.36 13.04
CA ALA A 103 -18.87 -14.03 12.96
C ALA A 103 -18.23 -13.00 13.90
N GLU A 104 -17.58 -13.46 14.98
CA GLU A 104 -16.89 -12.64 15.97
C GLU A 104 -15.47 -12.24 15.54
N ASP A 105 -14.91 -12.85 14.49
CA ASP A 105 -13.58 -12.50 13.98
C ASP A 105 -13.64 -11.22 13.13
N THR A 106 -12.56 -10.42 13.16
CA THR A 106 -12.49 -9.16 12.42
C THR A 106 -12.30 -9.34 10.92
N VAL A 107 -12.06 -10.56 10.46
CA VAL A 107 -11.89 -10.91 9.03
C VAL A 107 -13.20 -11.09 8.27
N GLY A 108 -14.35 -10.82 8.90
CA GLY A 108 -15.71 -10.95 8.34
C GLY A 108 -15.92 -10.25 6.99
N ASP A 109 -15.01 -9.35 6.62
CA ASP A 109 -15.10 -8.50 5.45
C ASP A 109 -14.29 -8.97 4.25
N TYR A 110 -13.58 -10.10 4.35
CA TYR A 110 -12.60 -10.53 3.34
C TYR A 110 -12.84 -11.95 2.81
N LEU A 111 -12.52 -12.13 1.52
CA LEU A 111 -12.41 -13.44 0.88
C LEU A 111 -11.26 -14.24 1.49
N ASP A 112 -11.47 -15.55 1.59
CA ASP A 112 -10.49 -16.49 2.12
C ASP A 112 -9.17 -16.49 1.33
N PRO A 113 -8.00 -16.24 1.97
CA PRO A 113 -6.71 -16.31 1.29
C PRO A 113 -6.29 -17.73 0.84
N ARG A 114 -6.83 -18.81 1.42
CA ARG A 114 -6.44 -20.21 1.15
C ARG A 114 -6.53 -20.58 -0.33
N SER A 115 -7.52 -20.04 -1.03
CA SER A 115 -7.75 -20.27 -2.45
C SER A 115 -7.01 -19.29 -3.37
N TRP A 116 -6.19 -18.40 -2.82
CA TRP A 116 -5.41 -17.42 -3.57
C TRP A 116 -3.93 -17.80 -3.65
N ARG A 117 -3.34 -17.49 -4.79
CA ARG A 117 -1.93 -17.67 -5.11
C ARG A 117 -1.39 -16.38 -5.72
N CYS A 118 -0.17 -16.03 -5.34
CA CYS A 118 0.43 -14.77 -5.72
C CYS A 118 1.66 -15.01 -6.61
N SER A 119 1.57 -14.57 -7.86
CA SER A 119 2.68 -14.70 -8.83
C SER A 119 3.92 -13.90 -8.41
N MET A 120 3.75 -12.83 -7.63
CA MET A 120 4.85 -12.08 -7.01
C MET A 120 5.59 -12.90 -5.94
N ILE A 121 4.88 -13.69 -5.13
CA ILE A 121 5.50 -14.59 -4.14
C ILE A 121 6.27 -15.72 -4.83
N TRP A 122 5.70 -16.29 -5.90
CA TRP A 122 6.42 -17.26 -6.72
C TRP A 122 7.70 -16.67 -7.31
N SER A 123 7.62 -15.43 -7.81
CA SER A 123 8.78 -14.69 -8.32
C SER A 123 9.84 -14.48 -7.24
N ALA A 124 9.43 -14.06 -6.03
CA ALA A 124 10.34 -13.89 -4.89
C ALA A 124 11.06 -15.19 -4.51
N TYR A 125 10.32 -16.31 -4.44
CA TYR A 125 10.87 -17.63 -4.17
C TYR A 125 11.93 -18.04 -5.19
N MET A 126 11.75 -17.64 -6.45
CA MET A 126 12.69 -17.89 -7.55
C MET A 126 13.85 -16.89 -7.62
N GLY A 127 13.92 -15.92 -6.70
CA GLY A 127 14.94 -14.85 -6.73
C GLY A 127 14.74 -13.85 -7.89
N LEU A 128 13.53 -13.76 -8.42
CA LEU A 128 13.17 -12.85 -9.51
C LEU A 128 12.73 -11.47 -8.95
N PRO A 129 12.67 -10.42 -9.80
CA PRO A 129 12.14 -9.12 -9.40
C PRO A 129 10.70 -9.21 -8.85
N LEU A 130 10.30 -8.23 -8.04
CA LEU A 130 8.97 -8.20 -7.40
C LEU A 130 7.94 -7.36 -8.17
N SER A 131 8.22 -7.00 -9.42
CA SER A 131 7.28 -6.29 -10.29
C SER A 131 6.99 -7.10 -11.54
N LEU A 132 5.74 -7.05 -12.01
CA LEU A 132 5.29 -7.80 -13.20
C LEU A 132 6.21 -7.52 -14.40
N ALA A 133 6.47 -6.23 -14.65
CA ALA A 133 7.41 -5.79 -15.69
C ALA A 133 8.85 -6.32 -15.48
N GLY A 134 9.34 -6.30 -14.23
CA GLY A 134 10.69 -6.79 -13.92
C GLY A 134 10.84 -8.29 -14.14
N VAL A 135 9.86 -9.09 -13.71
CA VAL A 135 9.82 -10.54 -13.94
C VAL A 135 9.72 -10.82 -15.43
N GLY A 136 8.81 -10.15 -16.13
CA GLY A 136 8.64 -10.30 -17.58
C GLY A 136 9.92 -10.02 -18.36
N THR A 137 10.68 -8.99 -17.97
CA THR A 137 12.01 -8.71 -18.53
C THR A 137 13.01 -9.84 -18.31
N VAL A 138 13.13 -10.35 -17.07
CA VAL A 138 14.07 -11.44 -16.76
C VAL A 138 13.70 -12.74 -17.48
N LEU A 139 12.41 -13.03 -17.60
CA LEU A 139 11.90 -14.23 -18.28
C LEU A 139 11.84 -14.10 -19.82
N GLY A 140 12.19 -12.93 -20.36
CA GLY A 140 12.23 -12.68 -21.81
C GLY A 140 10.85 -12.73 -22.47
N LEU A 141 9.79 -12.29 -21.77
CA LEU A 141 8.44 -12.28 -22.31
C LEU A 141 8.30 -11.19 -23.38
N GLU A 142 7.67 -11.45 -24.52
CA GLU A 142 7.57 -10.45 -25.61
C GLU A 142 6.60 -9.29 -25.27
N GLU A 143 5.72 -9.51 -24.29
CA GLU A 143 4.57 -8.65 -23.96
C GLU A 143 4.91 -7.47 -23.02
N GLN A 144 6.13 -6.94 -23.12
CA GLN A 144 6.74 -6.17 -22.02
C GLN A 144 6.33 -4.70 -21.88
N LYS A 145 5.71 -4.03 -22.86
CA LYS A 145 5.61 -2.56 -22.81
C LYS A 145 4.36 -1.99 -23.45
N LEU A 146 3.43 -1.53 -22.61
CA LEU A 146 2.94 -0.17 -22.72
C LEU A 146 3.64 0.66 -21.65
N LYS A 147 4.66 1.43 -22.04
CA LYS A 147 5.27 2.48 -21.18
C LYS A 147 4.22 3.44 -20.60
N GLU A 148 3.06 3.47 -21.25
CA GLU A 148 1.89 4.28 -20.95
C GLU A 148 1.07 3.77 -19.75
N GLY A 149 1.27 2.54 -19.27
CA GLY A 149 0.47 1.95 -18.18
C GLY A 149 0.44 2.83 -16.92
N LYS A 150 1.60 3.33 -16.49
CA LYS A 150 1.70 4.25 -15.33
C LYS A 150 0.91 5.55 -15.54
N ASP A 151 0.90 6.08 -16.76
CA ASP A 151 0.16 7.29 -17.08
C ASP A 151 -1.35 7.03 -17.15
N LEU A 152 -1.77 5.87 -17.63
CA LEU A 152 -3.17 5.44 -17.66
C LEU A 152 -3.71 5.18 -16.25
N ILE A 153 -2.97 4.45 -15.41
CA ILE A 153 -3.30 4.25 -13.99
C ILE A 153 -3.42 5.61 -13.30
N ARG A 154 -2.43 6.50 -13.47
CA ARG A 154 -2.50 7.85 -12.89
C ARG A 154 -3.70 8.65 -13.40
N TYR A 155 -4.10 8.45 -14.65
CA TYR A 155 -5.20 9.20 -15.26
C TYR A 155 -6.56 8.72 -14.76
N PHE A 156 -6.82 7.40 -14.72
CA PHE A 156 -8.14 6.83 -14.40
C PHE A 156 -8.30 6.37 -12.94
N CYS A 157 -7.22 5.94 -12.28
CA CYS A 157 -7.26 5.30 -10.96
C CYS A 157 -7.00 6.27 -9.79
N VAL A 158 -6.53 7.49 -10.07
CA VAL A 158 -6.12 8.49 -9.07
C VAL A 158 -6.90 9.80 -9.28
N PRO A 159 -7.30 10.51 -8.20
CA PRO A 159 -7.88 11.85 -8.32
C PRO A 159 -6.99 12.80 -9.12
N CYS A 160 -7.60 13.63 -9.95
CA CYS A 160 -6.89 14.63 -10.72
C CYS A 160 -7.06 16.02 -10.08
N LYS A 161 -6.02 16.86 -10.18
CA LYS A 161 -6.10 18.24 -9.69
C LYS A 161 -7.04 19.05 -10.59
N PRO A 162 -7.95 19.87 -10.03
CA PRO A 162 -8.80 20.74 -10.83
C PRO A 162 -7.97 21.80 -11.55
N THR A 163 -8.14 21.91 -12.87
CA THR A 163 -7.48 22.90 -13.72
C THR A 163 -8.50 23.55 -14.66
N LYS A 164 -8.15 24.70 -15.26
CA LYS A 164 -8.98 25.31 -16.30
C LYS A 164 -9.15 24.40 -17.52
N THR A 165 -8.08 23.69 -17.91
CA THR A 165 -8.07 22.80 -19.08
C THR A 165 -8.89 21.54 -18.89
N ASN A 166 -9.05 21.07 -17.65
CA ASN A 166 -9.81 19.87 -17.36
C ASN A 166 -11.27 20.15 -16.93
N GLY A 167 -11.68 21.43 -16.93
CA GLY A 167 -13.01 21.87 -16.53
C GLY A 167 -13.25 21.86 -15.01
N GLY A 168 -12.18 21.89 -14.21
CA GLY A 168 -12.28 21.82 -12.74
C GLY A 168 -12.62 20.43 -12.20
N ARG A 169 -12.53 19.39 -13.03
CA ARG A 169 -12.83 18.01 -12.60
C ARG A 169 -11.79 17.52 -11.58
N MET A 170 -12.26 16.66 -10.68
CA MET A 170 -11.43 16.02 -9.64
C MET A 170 -11.14 14.54 -9.94
N ARG A 171 -11.72 14.00 -11.02
CA ARG A 171 -11.54 12.62 -11.49
C ARG A 171 -11.67 12.57 -13.01
N ASN A 172 -10.91 11.70 -13.67
CA ASN A 172 -11.16 11.37 -15.08
C ASN A 172 -12.04 10.12 -15.18
N LEU A 173 -13.10 10.18 -15.98
CA LEU A 173 -14.00 9.09 -16.30
C LEU A 173 -13.73 8.63 -17.74
N PRO A 174 -14.15 7.42 -18.14
CA PRO A 174 -13.93 6.91 -19.50
C PRO A 174 -14.31 7.91 -20.61
N HIS A 175 -15.50 8.52 -20.49
CA HIS A 175 -16.02 9.48 -21.48
C HIS A 175 -15.20 10.77 -21.60
N HIS A 176 -14.30 11.08 -20.65
CA HIS A 176 -13.40 12.23 -20.78
C HIS A 176 -12.25 11.97 -21.78
N ASP A 177 -11.89 10.71 -22.02
CA ASP A 177 -10.87 10.31 -22.99
C ASP A 177 -11.04 8.83 -23.37
N MET A 178 -11.98 8.55 -24.28
CA MET A 178 -12.27 7.18 -24.70
C MET A 178 -11.08 6.52 -25.41
N ALA A 179 -10.23 7.29 -26.10
CA ALA A 179 -9.05 6.70 -26.76
C ALA A 179 -8.10 6.11 -25.71
N LYS A 180 -7.79 6.87 -24.64
CA LYS A 180 -7.02 6.33 -23.50
C LYS A 180 -7.73 5.20 -22.80
N TRP A 181 -9.06 5.24 -22.71
CA TRP A 181 -9.84 4.17 -22.08
C TRP A 181 -9.66 2.84 -22.80
N HIS A 182 -9.74 2.81 -24.14
CA HIS A 182 -9.48 1.59 -24.92
C HIS A 182 -8.03 1.10 -24.77
N THR A 183 -7.05 2.00 -24.70
CA THR A 183 -5.67 1.63 -24.37
C THR A 183 -5.57 1.03 -22.97
N PHE A 184 -6.33 1.53 -22.00
CA PHE A 184 -6.34 1.03 -20.64
C PHE A 184 -6.97 -0.36 -20.51
N ILE A 185 -8.05 -0.63 -21.25
CA ILE A 185 -8.61 -2.00 -21.41
C ILE A 185 -7.56 -2.96 -21.98
N SER A 186 -6.84 -2.52 -23.01
CA SER A 186 -5.78 -3.33 -23.64
C SER A 186 -4.61 -3.57 -22.70
N TYR A 187 -4.28 -2.59 -21.85
CA TYR A 187 -3.28 -2.69 -20.80
C TYR A 187 -3.67 -3.73 -19.74
N ASN A 188 -4.86 -3.64 -19.15
CA ASN A 188 -5.34 -4.62 -18.15
C ASN A 188 -5.41 -6.04 -18.74
N LYS A 189 -5.85 -6.19 -20.00
CA LYS A 189 -5.80 -7.50 -20.70
C LYS A 189 -4.39 -8.05 -20.75
N ARG A 190 -3.43 -7.19 -21.09
CA ARG A 190 -2.02 -7.57 -21.23
C ARG A 190 -1.40 -8.00 -19.91
N ASP A 191 -1.72 -7.32 -18.81
CA ASP A 191 -1.16 -7.68 -17.51
C ASP A 191 -1.60 -9.11 -17.09
N VAL A 192 -2.84 -9.52 -17.39
CA VAL A 192 -3.29 -10.91 -17.22
C VAL A 192 -2.53 -11.89 -18.13
N GLU A 193 -2.33 -11.55 -19.42
CA GLU A 193 -1.59 -12.40 -20.38
C GLU A 193 -0.12 -12.59 -19.95
N VAL A 194 0.52 -11.53 -19.46
CA VAL A 194 1.88 -11.54 -18.91
C VAL A 194 1.92 -12.42 -17.66
N GLU A 195 0.96 -12.31 -16.75
CA GLU A 195 0.91 -13.14 -15.56
C GLU A 195 0.78 -14.64 -15.90
N ILE A 196 -0.12 -15.00 -16.81
CA ILE A 196 -0.27 -16.38 -17.29
C ILE A 196 1.04 -16.88 -17.90
N SER A 197 1.73 -16.03 -18.67
CA SER A 197 3.02 -16.34 -19.27
C SER A 197 4.11 -16.55 -18.21
N ILE A 198 4.11 -15.76 -17.13
CA ILE A 198 4.99 -15.97 -15.97
C ILE A 198 4.69 -17.32 -15.32
N GLN A 199 3.43 -17.62 -15.01
CA GLN A 199 3.03 -18.89 -14.41
C GLN A 199 3.49 -20.08 -15.26
N ALA A 200 3.29 -20.02 -16.58
CA ALA A 200 3.72 -21.07 -17.50
C ALA A 200 5.26 -21.25 -17.53
N LYS A 201 6.04 -20.17 -17.41
CA LYS A 201 7.50 -20.25 -17.32
C LYS A 201 7.96 -20.82 -15.98
N LEU A 202 7.23 -20.52 -14.90
CA LEU A 202 7.58 -20.93 -13.55
C LEU A 202 7.01 -22.31 -13.15
N GLU A 203 6.08 -22.88 -13.93
CA GLU A 203 5.35 -24.13 -13.59
C GLU A 203 6.26 -25.29 -13.18
N LYS A 204 7.46 -25.38 -13.77
CA LYS A 204 8.46 -26.43 -13.49
C LYS A 204 9.22 -26.23 -12.19
N PHE A 205 9.06 -25.08 -11.56
CA PHE A 205 9.73 -24.64 -10.34
C PHE A 205 8.70 -24.27 -9.27
N SER A 206 7.82 -25.21 -8.94
CA SER A 206 6.72 -24.99 -8.00
C SER A 206 7.21 -24.52 -6.62
N VAL A 207 6.52 -23.50 -6.09
CA VAL A 207 6.68 -23.09 -4.69
C VAL A 207 6.20 -24.22 -3.76
N PRO A 208 7.00 -24.64 -2.76
CA PRO A 208 6.59 -25.63 -1.78
C PRO A 208 5.34 -25.21 -1.00
N ASN A 209 4.50 -26.18 -0.61
CA ASN A 209 3.24 -25.91 0.09
C ASN A 209 3.41 -25.11 1.39
N PHE A 210 4.47 -25.37 2.17
CA PHE A 210 4.69 -24.64 3.43
C PHE A 210 4.91 -23.13 3.22
N ILE A 211 5.46 -22.71 2.07
CA ILE A 211 5.60 -21.28 1.72
C ILE A 211 4.23 -20.67 1.41
N TRP A 212 3.33 -21.44 0.79
CA TRP A 212 1.95 -20.99 0.59
C TRP A 212 1.18 -20.88 1.90
N GLU A 213 1.40 -21.81 2.84
CA GLU A 213 0.83 -21.75 4.19
C GLU A 213 1.33 -20.50 4.95
N GLU A 214 2.63 -20.15 4.83
CA GLU A 214 3.20 -18.92 5.39
C GLU A 214 2.58 -17.67 4.74
N TYR A 215 2.42 -17.66 3.42
CA TYR A 215 1.73 -16.57 2.72
C TYR A 215 0.29 -16.43 3.21
N HIS A 216 -0.46 -17.53 3.34
CA HIS A 216 -1.84 -17.50 3.85
C HIS A 216 -1.90 -16.95 5.25
N LEU A 217 -1.01 -17.39 6.15
CA LEU A 217 -0.95 -16.88 7.52
C LEU A 217 -0.65 -15.37 7.55
N ASP A 218 0.28 -14.88 6.73
CA ASP A 218 0.53 -13.44 6.58
C ASP A 218 -0.73 -12.69 6.13
N GLN A 219 -1.47 -13.22 5.16
CA GLN A 219 -2.72 -12.60 4.70
C GLN A 219 -3.78 -12.55 5.82
N GLU A 220 -3.94 -13.62 6.59
CA GLU A 220 -4.90 -13.62 7.70
C GLU A 220 -4.48 -12.67 8.84
N ILE A 221 -3.18 -12.52 9.11
CA ILE A 221 -2.68 -11.55 10.09
C ILE A 221 -3.00 -10.11 9.63
N ASN A 222 -2.76 -9.81 8.35
CA ASN A 222 -3.05 -8.50 7.78
C ASN A 222 -4.56 -8.20 7.75
N ASP A 223 -5.39 -9.20 7.42
CA ASP A 223 -6.84 -9.08 7.43
C ASP A 223 -7.39 -8.76 8.84
N ARG A 224 -6.83 -9.39 9.88
CA ARG A 224 -7.26 -9.13 11.27
C ARG A 224 -6.86 -7.73 11.75
N GLY A 225 -5.70 -7.25 11.31
CA GLY A 225 -5.11 -5.99 11.74
C GLY A 225 -4.75 -5.98 13.23
N ILE A 226 -4.57 -4.77 13.77
CA ILE A 226 -4.32 -4.54 15.19
C ILE A 226 -5.32 -3.51 15.71
N GLN A 227 -5.97 -3.81 16.84
CA GLN A 227 -6.84 -2.85 17.50
C GLN A 227 -5.98 -1.83 18.26
N LEU A 228 -6.29 -0.55 18.05
CA LEU A 228 -5.58 0.56 18.68
C LEU A 228 -6.48 1.22 19.71
N ASP A 229 -5.91 1.56 20.86
CA ASP A 229 -6.51 2.48 21.82
C ASP A 229 -6.27 3.91 21.34
N MET A 230 -7.28 4.48 20.67
CA MET A 230 -7.15 5.82 20.08
C MET A 230 -7.01 6.92 21.14
N ASP A 231 -7.48 6.72 22.37
CA ASP A 231 -7.26 7.67 23.46
C ASP A 231 -5.77 7.73 23.82
N VAL A 232 -5.08 6.59 23.83
CA VAL A 232 -3.62 6.54 24.03
C VAL A 232 -2.89 7.23 22.86
N VAL A 233 -3.29 6.98 21.62
CA VAL A 233 -2.69 7.59 20.41
C VAL A 233 -2.79 9.12 20.47
N VAL A 234 -4.01 9.65 20.63
CA VAL A 234 -4.29 11.10 20.63
C VAL A 234 -3.60 11.79 21.80
N ASN A 235 -3.65 11.20 23.00
CA ASN A 235 -2.98 11.79 24.17
C ASN A 235 -1.45 11.74 24.04
N ALA A 236 -0.87 10.68 23.45
CA ALA A 236 0.57 10.60 23.21
C ALA A 236 1.04 11.70 22.24
N ILE A 237 0.29 11.95 21.16
CA ILE A 237 0.56 13.04 20.21
C ILE A 237 0.48 14.40 20.93
N SER A 238 -0.61 14.66 21.67
CA SER A 238 -0.80 15.92 22.38
C SER A 238 0.28 16.19 23.43
N ILE A 239 0.73 15.17 24.16
CA ILE A 239 1.82 15.29 25.15
C ILE A 239 3.15 15.60 24.46
N ASP A 240 3.44 14.97 23.33
CA ASP A 240 4.66 15.22 22.56
C ASP A 240 4.69 16.65 22.01
N GLU A 241 3.58 17.14 21.45
CA GLU A 241 3.46 18.53 20.97
C GLU A 241 3.70 19.54 22.09
N ARG A 242 2.98 19.41 23.22
CA ARG A 242 3.14 20.29 24.39
C ARG A 242 4.57 20.25 24.92
N SER A 243 5.16 19.06 25.00
CA SER A 243 6.54 18.88 25.48
C SER A 243 7.53 19.55 24.52
N LYS A 244 7.38 19.36 23.20
CA LYS A 244 8.26 19.98 22.20
C LYS A 244 8.16 21.49 22.21
N ASP A 245 6.97 22.05 22.35
CA ASP A 245 6.78 23.50 22.42
C ASP A 245 7.45 24.09 23.66
N GLN A 246 7.23 23.48 24.84
CA GLN A 246 7.85 23.91 26.09
C GLN A 246 9.39 23.83 26.02
N LEU A 247 9.93 22.73 25.51
CA LEU A 247 11.37 22.53 25.37
C LEU A 247 11.99 23.46 24.32
N SER A 248 11.29 23.71 23.21
CA SER A 248 11.74 24.62 22.17
C SER A 248 11.78 26.06 22.67
N GLN A 249 10.77 26.51 23.41
CA GLN A 249 10.75 27.83 24.05
C GLN A 249 11.85 27.96 25.11
N ALA A 250 12.07 26.94 25.93
CA ALA A 250 13.16 26.93 26.90
C ALA A 250 14.53 27.02 26.21
N MET A 251 14.71 26.29 25.11
CA MET A 251 15.93 26.34 24.30
C MET A 251 16.14 27.72 23.69
N GLN A 252 15.09 28.31 23.10
CA GLN A 252 15.13 29.65 22.51
C GLN A 252 15.51 30.70 23.55
N LYS A 253 14.93 30.65 24.76
CA LYS A 253 15.26 31.59 25.84
C LYS A 253 16.72 31.52 26.28
N LEU A 254 17.33 30.34 26.27
CA LEU A 254 18.72 30.14 26.67
C LEU A 254 19.74 30.46 25.57
N THR A 255 19.35 30.26 24.30
CA THR A 255 20.30 30.25 23.18
C THR A 255 20.05 31.33 22.12
N ASN A 256 18.86 31.92 22.09
CA ASN A 256 18.35 32.78 21.01
C ASN A 256 18.38 32.14 19.61
N ILE A 257 18.47 30.82 19.53
CA ILE A 257 18.44 30.09 18.26
C ILE A 257 17.02 30.07 17.71
N GLU A 258 16.83 30.44 16.44
CA GLU A 258 15.51 30.44 15.79
C GLU A 258 14.86 29.05 15.76
N ASN A 259 15.62 28.03 15.35
CA ASN A 259 15.14 26.65 15.26
C ASN A 259 15.93 25.72 16.21
N PRO A 260 15.40 25.44 17.42
CA PRO A 260 15.96 24.49 18.38
C PRO A 260 16.23 23.08 17.86
N ASN A 261 15.56 22.67 16.78
CA ASN A 261 15.74 21.36 16.15
C ASN A 261 16.87 21.34 15.12
N SER A 262 17.41 22.51 14.73
CA SER A 262 18.52 22.61 13.79
C SER A 262 19.84 22.23 14.45
N VAL A 263 20.38 21.05 14.07
CA VAL A 263 21.70 20.60 14.50
C VAL A 263 22.78 21.63 14.14
N GLN A 264 22.68 22.24 12.96
CA GLN A 264 23.65 23.23 12.49
C GLN A 264 23.63 24.49 13.38
N GLN A 265 22.45 25.06 13.65
CA GLN A 265 22.36 26.25 14.51
C GLN A 265 22.83 25.94 15.93
N MET A 266 22.53 24.75 16.45
CA MET A 266 22.99 24.31 17.77
C MET A 266 24.51 24.16 17.84
N LYS A 267 25.14 23.51 16.85
CA LYS A 267 26.60 23.41 16.76
C LYS A 267 27.26 24.79 16.69
N GLN A 268 26.70 25.71 15.89
CA GLN A 268 27.21 27.07 15.78
C GLN A 268 27.13 27.81 17.10
N TRP A 269 26.01 27.68 17.83
CA TRP A 269 25.87 28.31 19.14
C TRP A 269 26.86 27.75 20.15
N LEU A 270 27.05 26.43 20.21
CA LEU A 270 28.03 25.80 21.10
C LEU A 270 29.46 26.29 20.80
N SER A 271 29.86 26.28 19.52
CA SER A 271 31.16 26.76 19.05
C SER A 271 31.39 28.23 19.41
N ASN A 272 30.43 29.11 19.11
CA ASN A 272 30.51 30.54 19.42
C ASN A 272 30.65 30.85 20.92
N ASN A 273 30.23 29.92 21.79
CA ASN A 273 30.33 30.05 23.23
C ASN A 273 31.52 29.27 23.82
N GLY A 274 32.33 28.59 22.99
CA GLY A 274 33.58 27.93 23.42
C GLY A 274 33.48 26.42 23.64
N LEU A 275 32.42 25.77 23.16
CA LEU A 275 32.28 24.31 23.15
C LEU A 275 32.23 23.79 21.71
N GLU A 276 33.36 23.27 21.24
CA GLU A 276 33.45 22.60 19.94
C GLU A 276 32.95 21.16 20.00
N THR A 277 32.16 20.75 19.02
CA THR A 277 31.72 19.36 18.85
C THR A 277 31.43 19.07 17.38
N ASP A 278 31.79 17.87 16.92
CA ASP A 278 31.53 17.44 15.55
C ASP A 278 30.12 16.88 15.35
N SER A 279 29.49 16.40 16.42
CA SER A 279 28.18 15.76 16.39
C SER A 279 27.33 16.16 17.60
N LEU A 280 26.02 16.04 17.43
CA LEU A 280 25.02 16.16 18.49
C LEU A 280 24.13 14.93 18.54
N ASP A 281 24.67 13.77 18.15
CA ASP A 281 24.00 12.50 18.35
C ASP A 281 23.89 12.15 19.85
N LYS A 282 23.05 11.15 20.15
CA LYS A 282 22.74 10.75 21.53
C LYS A 282 23.99 10.38 22.34
N LYS A 283 25.00 9.75 21.72
CA LYS A 283 26.21 9.32 22.42
C LYS A 283 27.10 10.51 22.74
N VAL A 284 27.35 11.38 21.76
CA VAL A 284 28.18 12.57 21.93
C VAL A 284 27.57 13.54 22.93
N VAL A 285 26.26 13.79 22.87
CA VAL A 285 25.57 14.63 23.86
C VAL A 285 25.69 14.04 25.28
N THR A 286 25.58 12.72 25.43
CA THR A 286 25.74 12.05 26.73
C THR A 286 27.15 12.18 27.28
N ASP A 287 28.17 12.10 26.42
CA ASP A 287 29.57 12.27 26.82
C ASP A 287 29.89 13.73 27.20
N LEU A 288 29.41 14.70 26.42
CA LEU A 288 29.55 16.14 26.72
C LEU A 288 28.90 16.51 28.07
N LEU A 289 27.76 15.91 28.41
CA LEU A 289 27.06 16.16 29.68
C LEU A 289 27.85 15.73 30.94
N LYS A 290 28.89 14.90 30.79
CA LYS A 290 29.75 14.49 31.93
C LYS A 290 30.62 15.65 32.42
N THR A 291 31.04 16.54 31.51
CA THR A 291 31.98 17.63 31.79
C THR A 291 31.38 19.02 31.58
N ALA A 292 30.21 19.12 30.93
CA ALA A 292 29.55 20.40 30.67
C ALA A 292 29.12 21.12 31.96
N THR A 293 29.49 22.40 32.04
CA THR A 293 29.02 23.37 33.05
C THR A 293 27.87 24.21 32.50
N GLU A 294 27.24 25.02 33.34
CA GLU A 294 26.24 26.00 32.85
C GLU A 294 26.90 27.07 31.97
N PRO A 295 26.21 27.58 30.92
CA PRO A 295 24.86 27.21 30.49
C PRO A 295 24.78 25.97 29.56
N PHE A 296 25.92 25.39 29.16
CA PHE A 296 25.99 24.28 28.20
C PHE A 296 25.25 23.03 28.68
N ARG A 297 25.34 22.73 29.98
CA ARG A 297 24.67 21.57 30.57
C ARG A 297 23.16 21.64 30.36
N SER A 298 22.52 22.76 30.69
CA SER A 298 21.09 22.98 30.47
C SER A 298 20.69 22.85 29.00
N VAL A 299 21.47 23.46 28.10
CA VAL A 299 21.23 23.41 26.65
C VAL A 299 21.34 21.98 26.11
N LEU A 300 22.37 21.24 26.51
CA LEU A 300 22.57 19.84 26.10
C LEU A 300 21.47 18.91 26.64
N ILE A 301 20.96 19.16 27.86
CA ILE A 301 19.81 18.42 28.42
C ILE A 301 18.55 18.69 27.57
N LEU A 302 18.23 19.95 27.28
CA LEU A 302 17.08 20.30 26.45
C LEU A 302 17.20 19.69 25.05
N ARG A 303 18.40 19.68 24.47
CA ARG A 303 18.66 19.08 23.16
C ARG A 303 18.39 17.58 23.18
N GLN A 304 18.83 16.89 24.22
CA GLN A 304 18.59 15.47 24.41
C GLN A 304 17.08 15.17 24.53
N GLN A 305 16.33 16.03 25.23
CA GLN A 305 14.88 15.87 25.39
C GLN A 305 14.11 16.13 24.09
N LEU A 306 14.52 17.13 23.30
CA LEU A 306 13.96 17.40 21.96
C LEU A 306 14.28 16.28 20.96
N ALA A 307 15.36 15.54 21.16
CA ALA A 307 15.80 14.43 20.32
C ALA A 307 15.16 13.07 20.70
N LYS A 308 14.13 13.04 21.54
CA LYS A 308 13.42 11.81 21.94
C LYS A 308 12.71 11.13 20.76
N SER A 309 12.32 9.88 21.00
CA SER A 309 11.61 9.03 20.04
C SER A 309 10.43 9.77 19.39
N SER A 310 10.32 9.66 18.08
CA SER A 310 9.27 10.31 17.31
C SER A 310 7.90 9.66 17.53
N VAL A 311 6.85 10.47 17.66
CA VAL A 311 5.45 10.02 17.65
C VAL A 311 4.89 9.76 16.24
N LYS A 312 5.74 9.73 15.19
CA LYS A 312 5.33 9.50 13.80
C LYS A 312 4.47 8.26 13.59
N LYS A 313 4.68 7.20 14.39
CA LYS A 313 3.85 5.99 14.33
C LYS A 313 2.42 6.28 14.79
N TYR A 314 2.25 7.01 15.89
CA TYR A 314 0.94 7.45 16.37
C TYR A 314 0.27 8.39 15.36
N GLN A 315 1.03 9.31 14.77
CA GLN A 315 0.51 10.21 13.71
C GLN A 315 0.11 9.48 12.42
N ALA A 316 0.64 8.28 12.17
CA ALA A 316 0.23 7.44 11.05
C ALA A 316 -0.98 6.55 11.40
N MET A 317 -1.27 6.38 12.70
CA MET A 317 -2.41 5.62 13.22
C MET A 317 -3.66 6.50 13.40
N GLU A 318 -3.47 7.79 13.71
CA GLU A 318 -4.49 8.85 13.72
C GLU A 318 -4.96 9.20 12.29
#